data_AF-A0AB37MD42-F1
#
_entry.id   AF-A0AB37MD42-F1
#
_cell.length_a   1.000
_cell.length_b   1.000
_cell.length_c   1.000
_cell.angle_alpha   90.00
_cell.angle_beta   90.00
_cell.angle_gamma   90.00
#
_symmetry.space_group_name_H-M   'P 1'
#
loop_
_entity.id
_entity.type
_entity.pdbx_description
1 polymer ?
#
loop_
_entity_poly.entity_id
_entity_poly.type
_entity_poly.pdbx_seq_one_letter_code
_entity_poly.pdbx_strand_id
1 'polypeptide(L)'
;MKYIENTYLLFSLSKLDYSVRAQLHNPQKVYAIDNALVPRLGFHFSGEEGRLLENMVYIELRRRGGEIFYHNSGNAECNFVVRDGFRVVQAIQACCLLGSSDIREREIRGIQDAMDTYQLLEGTIITNSHEEEMKYGDKMIHVLLAWKWLHL
;
A
#
# COMPACT_ATOMS: atom_id res chain seq x y z
N MET A 1 9.15 19.71 7.44
CA MET A 1 8.14 19.01 6.61
C MET A 1 7.03 19.94 6.11
N LYS A 2 6.40 20.75 6.99
CA LYS A 2 5.30 21.69 6.63
C LYS A 2 5.52 22.54 5.36
N TYR A 3 6.72 23.06 5.12
CA TYR A 3 7.00 23.91 3.94
C TYR A 3 7.00 23.14 2.60
N ILE A 4 7.36 21.84 2.60
CA ILE A 4 7.39 21.00 1.38
C ILE A 4 6.00 20.38 1.12
N GLU A 5 5.24 20.07 2.17
CA GLU A 5 3.83 19.66 2.05
C GLU A 5 3.00 20.76 1.35
N ASN A 6 3.26 22.03 1.66
CA ASN A 6 2.61 23.18 1.00
C ASN A 6 2.97 23.35 -0.48
N THR A 7 4.02 22.68 -0.96
CA THR A 7 4.38 22.65 -2.39
C THR A 7 3.82 21.44 -3.13
N TYR A 8 3.01 20.60 -2.46
CA TYR A 8 2.47 19.34 -3.01
C TYR A 8 3.52 18.36 -3.53
N LEU A 9 4.78 18.48 -3.07
CA LEU A 9 5.87 17.60 -3.49
C LEU A 9 5.90 16.29 -2.70
N LEU A 10 5.46 16.33 -1.44
CA LEU A 10 5.43 15.20 -0.53
C LEU A 10 4.05 15.08 0.12
N PHE A 11 3.65 13.85 0.39
CA PHE A 11 2.39 13.49 1.03
C PHE A 11 2.61 12.52 2.16
N SER A 12 1.96 12.77 3.30
CA SER A 12 1.94 11.86 4.43
C SER A 12 0.78 10.87 4.30
N LEU A 13 1.01 9.61 4.63
CA LEU A 13 0.00 8.59 4.77
C LEU A 13 -0.03 8.10 6.23
N SER A 14 -1.19 8.25 6.86
CA SER A 14 -1.42 7.80 8.23
C SER A 14 -1.81 6.32 8.28
N LYS A 15 -1.56 5.70 9.43
CA LYS A 15 -2.14 4.40 9.76
C LYS A 15 -3.65 4.53 9.86
N LEU A 16 -4.41 3.54 9.38
CA LEU A 16 -5.83 3.51 9.68
C LEU A 16 -6.03 3.24 11.16
N ASP A 17 -6.61 4.21 11.85
CA ASP A 17 -7.04 4.10 13.24
C ASP A 17 -8.34 4.88 13.42
N TYR A 18 -9.28 4.38 14.21
CA TYR A 18 -10.54 5.10 14.44
C TYR A 18 -10.36 6.29 15.38
N SER A 19 -9.27 6.33 16.16
CA SER A 19 -8.90 7.47 16.98
C SER A 19 -7.96 8.41 16.22
N VAL A 20 -8.42 9.65 15.98
CA VAL A 20 -7.57 10.71 15.38
C VAL A 20 -6.29 10.92 16.18
N ARG A 21 -6.36 10.84 17.51
CA ARG A 21 -5.18 10.96 18.38
C ARG A 21 -4.19 9.82 18.14
N ALA A 22 -4.68 8.60 17.91
CA ALA A 22 -3.83 7.48 17.59
C ALA A 22 -3.24 7.60 16.18
N GLN A 23 -4.00 8.09 15.19
CA GLN A 23 -3.47 8.37 13.85
C GLN A 23 -2.28 9.34 13.89
N LEU A 24 -2.34 10.38 14.73
CA LEU A 24 -1.26 11.36 14.88
C LEU A 24 -0.02 10.83 15.61
N HIS A 25 -0.19 9.81 16.46
CA HIS A 25 0.92 9.20 17.21
C HIS A 25 1.63 8.10 16.41
N ASN A 26 0.89 7.38 15.57
CA ASN A 26 1.48 6.36 14.72
C ASN A 26 2.43 6.99 13.68
N PRO A 27 3.53 6.30 13.33
CA PRO A 27 4.45 6.77 12.28
C PRO A 27 3.71 7.04 10.97
N GLN A 28 3.99 8.15 10.32
CA GLN A 28 3.47 8.45 8.99
C GLN A 28 4.43 7.94 7.92
N LYS A 29 3.89 7.33 6.87
CA LYS A 29 4.65 7.06 5.63
C LYS A 29 4.69 8.32 4.78
N VAL A 30 5.78 8.52 4.03
CA VAL A 30 5.95 9.70 3.16
C VAL A 30 6.12 9.25 1.72
N TYR A 31 5.33 9.86 0.84
CA TYR A 31 5.32 9.61 -0.60
C TYR A 31 5.60 10.88 -1.38
N ALA A 32 6.25 10.76 -2.52
CA ALA A 32 6.57 11.87 -3.40
C ALA A 32 5.61 11.94 -4.59
N ILE A 33 5.28 13.15 -5.03
CA ILE A 33 4.43 13.39 -6.22
C ILE A 33 5.00 12.77 -7.50
N ASP A 34 6.33 12.67 -7.57
CA ASP A 34 7.08 12.13 -8.69
C ASP A 34 8.03 11.04 -8.19
N ASN A 35 8.01 9.88 -8.87
CA ASN A 35 8.89 8.75 -8.58
C ASN A 35 10.38 9.12 -8.69
N ALA A 36 10.76 10.08 -9.54
CA ALA A 36 12.13 10.56 -9.67
C ALA A 36 12.66 11.23 -8.39
N LEU A 37 11.77 11.66 -7.50
CA LEU A 37 12.13 12.24 -6.19
C LEU A 37 12.38 11.15 -5.14
N VAL A 38 11.81 9.95 -5.28
CA VAL A 38 11.88 8.88 -4.26
C VAL A 38 13.31 8.46 -3.90
N PRO A 39 14.23 8.25 -4.86
CA PRO A 39 15.62 7.92 -4.52
C PRO A 39 16.36 9.07 -3.84
N ARG A 40 15.97 10.32 -4.14
CA ARG A 40 16.65 11.53 -3.64
C ARG A 40 16.27 11.89 -2.20
N LEU A 41 15.26 11.24 -1.62
CA LEU A 41 14.80 11.48 -0.25
C LEU A 41 15.66 10.77 0.82
N GLY A 42 16.79 10.17 0.45
CA GLY A 42 17.88 9.84 1.38
C GLY A 42 17.75 8.52 2.15
N PHE A 43 16.81 7.65 1.77
CA PHE A 43 16.65 6.31 2.37
C PHE A 43 17.14 5.21 1.41
N HIS A 44 18.43 5.19 1.08
CA HIS A 44 19.01 4.13 0.26
C HIS A 44 19.20 2.86 1.08
N PHE A 45 18.22 1.96 1.03
CA PHE A 45 18.36 0.57 1.45
C PHE A 45 17.96 -0.33 0.29
N SER A 46 18.51 -1.55 0.24
CA SER A 46 18.16 -2.59 -0.74
C SER A 46 16.63 -2.71 -0.89
N GLY A 47 16.11 -2.64 -2.12
CA GLY A 47 14.66 -2.65 -2.39
C GLY A 47 14.10 -1.37 -3.02
N GLU A 48 14.92 -0.57 -3.72
CA GLU A 48 14.51 0.69 -4.36
C GLU A 48 13.33 0.52 -5.32
N GLU A 49 13.29 -0.57 -6.10
CA GLU A 49 12.15 -0.87 -7.00
C GLU A 49 10.84 -0.99 -6.23
N GLY A 50 10.85 -1.69 -5.10
CA GLY A 50 9.67 -1.87 -4.24
C GLY A 50 9.10 -0.53 -3.79
N ARG A 51 9.98 0.40 -3.39
CA ARG A 51 9.58 1.76 -2.98
C ARG A 51 9.05 2.59 -4.14
N LEU A 52 9.62 2.45 -5.35
CA LEU A 52 9.12 3.13 -6.54
C LEU A 52 7.72 2.61 -6.93
N LEU A 53 7.50 1.30 -6.83
CA LEU A 53 6.18 0.71 -7.06
C LEU A 53 5.17 1.15 -6.00
N GLU A 54 5.53 1.08 -4.72
CA GLU A 54 4.67 1.54 -3.61
C GLU A 54 4.30 3.02 -3.81
N ASN A 55 5.26 3.88 -4.15
CA ASN A 55 5.01 5.29 -4.43
C ASN A 55 4.10 5.51 -5.65
N MET A 56 4.33 4.77 -6.73
CA MET A 56 3.48 4.82 -7.93
C MET A 56 2.03 4.45 -7.62
N VAL A 57 1.84 3.34 -6.90
CA VAL A 57 0.51 2.86 -6.48
C VAL A 57 -0.17 3.90 -5.59
N TYR A 58 0.56 4.48 -4.63
CA TYR A 58 0.02 5.54 -3.79
C TYR A 58 -0.47 6.75 -4.59
N ILE A 59 0.35 7.25 -5.53
CA ILE A 59 -0.01 8.41 -6.36
C ILE A 59 -1.21 8.10 -7.25
N GLU A 60 -1.30 6.90 -7.79
CA GLU A 60 -2.46 6.49 -8.57
C GLU A 60 -3.72 6.39 -7.71
N LEU A 61 -3.66 5.78 -6.53
CA LEU A 61 -4.79 5.73 -5.59
C LEU A 61 -5.28 7.14 -5.23
N ARG A 62 -4.34 8.07 -5.02
CA ARG A 62 -4.64 9.48 -4.78
C ARG A 62 -5.39 10.12 -5.96
N ARG A 63 -4.97 9.82 -7.20
CA ARG A 63 -5.64 10.31 -8.42
C ARG A 63 -7.06 9.78 -8.55
N ARG A 64 -7.32 8.56 -8.07
CA ARG A 64 -8.66 7.94 -8.05
C ARG A 64 -9.60 8.52 -6.98
N GLY A 65 -9.10 9.36 -6.05
CA GLY A 65 -9.93 10.16 -5.15
C GLY A 65 -10.44 9.44 -3.88
N GLY A 66 -9.82 8.33 -3.47
CA GLY A 66 -10.19 7.61 -2.24
C GLY A 66 -9.51 8.12 -0.96
N GLU A 67 -10.08 7.83 0.21
CA GLU A 67 -9.42 8.03 1.50
C GLU A 67 -8.46 6.86 1.77
N ILE A 68 -7.16 7.12 1.67
CA ILE A 68 -6.12 6.08 1.71
C ILE A 68 -5.43 6.09 3.07
N PHE A 69 -5.17 4.91 3.61
CA PHE A 69 -4.40 4.68 4.82
C PHE A 69 -3.47 3.48 4.60
N TYR A 70 -2.50 3.26 5.49
CA TYR A 70 -1.84 1.96 5.59
C TYR A 70 -2.43 1.16 6.76
N HIS A 71 -2.38 -0.17 6.69
CA HIS A 71 -2.84 -1.05 7.75
C HIS A 71 -1.65 -1.71 8.44
N ASN A 72 -1.63 -1.76 9.77
CA ASN A 72 -0.60 -2.46 10.52
C ASN A 72 -1.16 -2.96 11.87
N SER A 73 -1.20 -4.27 12.07
CA SER A 73 -1.67 -4.93 13.30
C SER A 73 -0.58 -5.17 14.35
N GLY A 74 0.67 -4.80 14.04
CA GLY A 74 1.88 -5.08 14.82
C GLY A 74 2.64 -6.31 14.32
N ASN A 75 1.95 -7.29 13.75
CA ASN A 75 2.54 -8.52 13.22
C ASN A 75 2.56 -8.57 11.69
N ALA A 76 1.66 -7.85 11.05
CA ALA A 76 1.53 -7.76 9.61
C ALA A 76 1.22 -6.31 9.21
N GLU A 77 1.64 -5.93 8.00
CA GLU A 77 1.40 -4.61 7.44
C GLU A 77 0.92 -4.76 5.99
N CYS A 78 -0.15 -4.04 5.64
CA CYS A 78 -0.58 -3.87 4.26
C CYS A 78 -0.31 -2.43 3.81
N ASN A 79 0.26 -2.26 2.62
CA ASN A 79 0.68 -0.92 2.16
C ASN A 79 -0.47 0.07 2.12
N PHE A 80 -1.62 -0.35 1.57
CA PHE A 80 -2.76 0.53 1.38
C PHE A 80 -4.08 -0.14 1.70
N VAL A 81 -4.94 0.61 2.37
CA VAL A 81 -6.37 0.34 2.49
C VAL A 81 -7.13 1.59 2.07
N VAL A 82 -8.19 1.40 1.29
CA VAL A 82 -9.06 2.49 0.83
C VAL A 82 -10.35 2.47 1.64
N ARG A 83 -10.71 3.62 2.19
CA ARG A 83 -11.92 3.81 2.97
C ARG A 83 -12.95 4.60 2.16
N ASP A 84 -14.21 4.15 2.24
CA ASP A 84 -15.39 4.89 1.81
C ASP A 84 -16.30 5.11 3.04
N GLY A 85 -16.38 6.37 3.48
CA GLY A 85 -17.05 6.75 4.72
C GLY A 85 -16.41 6.06 5.94
N PHE A 86 -17.13 5.13 6.57
CA PHE A 86 -16.68 4.40 7.75
C PHE A 86 -16.18 2.98 7.44
N ARG A 87 -16.21 2.55 6.17
CA ARG A 87 -15.87 1.17 5.79
C ARG A 87 -14.63 1.16 4.93
N VAL A 88 -13.71 0.25 5.23
CA VAL A 88 -12.65 -0.09 4.29
C VAL A 88 -13.27 -0.93 3.18
N VAL A 89 -13.00 -0.57 1.94
CA VAL A 89 -13.57 -1.20 0.74
C VAL A 89 -12.52 -1.92 -0.11
N GLN A 90 -11.24 -1.59 0.06
CA GLN A 90 -10.15 -2.22 -0.68
C GLN A 90 -8.90 -2.38 0.20
N ALA A 91 -8.17 -3.46 -0.01
CA ALA A 91 -6.82 -3.68 0.52
C ALA A 91 -5.88 -3.96 -0.65
N ILE A 92 -4.75 -3.24 -0.69
CA ILE A 92 -3.80 -3.26 -1.80
C ILE A 92 -2.38 -3.37 -1.25
N GLN A 93 -1.65 -4.39 -1.70
CA GLN A 93 -0.23 -4.59 -1.41
C GLN A 93 0.60 -4.29 -2.66
N ALA A 94 1.68 -3.54 -2.53
CA ALA A 94 2.63 -3.27 -3.61
C ALA A 94 3.92 -4.09 -3.39
N CYS A 95 4.18 -5.06 -4.25
CA CYS A 95 5.33 -5.96 -4.12
C CYS A 95 6.05 -6.12 -5.48
N CYS A 96 7.28 -5.59 -5.61
CA CYS A 96 8.03 -5.66 -6.86
C CYS A 96 8.43 -7.09 -7.26
N LEU A 97 8.96 -7.86 -6.31
CA LEU A 97 9.45 -9.20 -6.55
C LEU A 97 8.99 -10.15 -5.44
N LEU A 98 8.18 -11.12 -5.82
CA LEU A 98 7.92 -12.31 -5.01
C LEU A 98 9.08 -13.30 -5.20
N GLY A 99 10.28 -12.87 -4.80
CA GLY A 99 11.54 -13.56 -5.15
C GLY A 99 11.82 -14.80 -4.29
N SER A 100 11.75 -14.68 -2.97
CA SER A 100 11.90 -15.80 -2.02
C SER A 100 10.56 -16.19 -1.40
N SER A 101 10.45 -17.44 -0.94
CA SER A 101 9.28 -17.93 -0.18
C SER A 101 8.96 -17.02 0.99
N ASP A 102 9.98 -16.58 1.72
CA ASP A 102 9.81 -15.80 2.95
C ASP A 102 9.26 -14.39 2.68
N ILE A 103 9.72 -13.75 1.59
CA ILE A 103 9.17 -12.46 1.15
C ILE A 103 7.72 -12.66 0.71
N ARG A 104 7.46 -13.68 -0.11
CA ARG A 104 6.11 -13.97 -0.59
C ARG A 104 5.13 -14.21 0.57
N GLU A 105 5.51 -15.04 1.54
CA GLU A 105 4.67 -15.30 2.73
C GLU A 105 4.41 -14.05 3.54
N ARG A 106 5.42 -13.20 3.75
CA ARG A 106 5.26 -11.94 4.49
C ARG A 106 4.30 -10.97 3.78
N GLU A 107 4.47 -10.79 2.48
CA GLU A 107 3.66 -9.86 1.67
C GLU A 107 2.20 -10.33 1.58
N ILE A 108 1.99 -11.64 1.40
CA ILE A 108 0.66 -12.26 1.40
C ILE A 108 0.01 -12.13 2.78
N ARG A 109 0.76 -12.34 3.87
CA ARG A 109 0.23 -12.19 5.23
C ARG A 109 -0.25 -10.76 5.50
N GLY A 110 0.46 -9.76 4.99
CA GLY A 110 0.07 -8.35 5.08
C GLY A 110 -1.34 -8.10 4.56
N ILE A 111 -1.62 -8.53 3.33
CA ILE A 111 -2.95 -8.32 2.72
C ILE A 111 -4.03 -9.20 3.35
N GLN A 112 -3.71 -10.45 3.72
CA GLN A 112 -4.65 -11.34 4.41
C GLN A 112 -5.12 -10.74 5.75
N ASP A 113 -4.19 -10.21 6.55
CA ASP A 113 -4.50 -9.59 7.84
C ASP A 113 -5.42 -8.36 7.68
N ALA A 114 -5.18 -7.54 6.65
CA ALA A 114 -6.07 -6.43 6.31
C ALA A 114 -7.46 -6.93 5.85
N MET A 115 -7.52 -7.93 4.96
CA MET A 115 -8.77 -8.52 4.48
C MET A 115 -9.59 -9.14 5.62
N ASP A 116 -8.94 -9.75 6.60
CA ASP A 116 -9.60 -10.31 7.79
C ASP A 116 -10.08 -9.21 8.72
N THR A 117 -9.24 -8.24 9.04
CA THR A 117 -9.56 -7.10 9.91
C THR A 117 -10.77 -6.33 9.40
N TYR A 118 -10.86 -6.15 8.08
CA TYR A 118 -11.88 -5.33 7.45
C TYR A 118 -12.98 -6.12 6.73
N GLN A 119 -13.00 -7.45 6.87
CA GLN A 119 -14.01 -8.33 6.28
C GLN A 119 -14.14 -8.19 4.75
N LEU A 120 -13.01 -7.98 4.07
CA LEU A 120 -12.96 -7.91 2.61
C LEU A 120 -13.01 -9.33 2.02
N LEU A 121 -13.76 -9.49 0.93
CA LEU A 121 -13.79 -10.73 0.14
C LEU A 121 -12.64 -10.80 -0.86
N GLU A 122 -12.12 -9.65 -1.27
CA GLU A 122 -11.09 -9.53 -2.30
C GLU A 122 -9.96 -8.60 -1.85
N GLY A 123 -8.73 -8.95 -2.22
CA GLY A 123 -7.54 -8.13 -2.06
C GLY A 123 -6.73 -8.10 -3.35
N THR A 124 -5.97 -7.03 -3.57
CA THR A 124 -5.11 -6.89 -4.76
C THR A 124 -3.64 -6.79 -4.37
N ILE A 125 -2.79 -7.65 -4.95
CA ILE A 125 -1.34 -7.49 -4.93
C ILE A 125 -0.92 -6.93 -6.28
N ILE A 126 -0.20 -5.80 -6.27
CA ILE A 126 0.34 -5.18 -7.47
C ILE A 126 1.82 -5.54 -7.57
N THR A 127 2.24 -6.11 -8.71
CA THR A 127 3.62 -6.55 -8.95
C THR A 127 4.08 -6.24 -10.37
N ASN A 128 5.39 -6.32 -10.62
CA ASN A 128 5.96 -6.21 -11.97
C ASN A 128 6.27 -7.58 -12.60
N SER A 129 5.97 -8.68 -11.89
CA SER A 129 6.49 -10.01 -12.23
C SER A 129 5.49 -10.92 -12.96
N HIS A 130 4.29 -11.12 -12.42
CA HIS A 130 3.32 -12.08 -12.94
C HIS A 130 1.89 -11.73 -12.54
N GLU A 131 0.93 -12.48 -13.10
CA GLU A 131 -0.45 -12.49 -12.67
C GLU A 131 -0.80 -13.85 -12.05
N GLU A 132 -1.63 -13.83 -11.02
CA GLU A 132 -2.07 -15.03 -10.30
C GLU A 132 -3.38 -14.72 -9.57
N GLU A 133 -4.25 -15.72 -9.45
CA GLU A 133 -5.37 -15.68 -8.51
C GLU A 133 -5.13 -16.69 -7.40
N MET A 134 -5.20 -16.21 -6.16
CA MET A 134 -4.94 -17.02 -4.99
C MET A 134 -6.18 -17.07 -4.10
N LYS A 135 -6.67 -18.28 -3.82
CA LYS A 135 -7.72 -18.47 -2.82
C LYS A 135 -7.16 -18.40 -1.41
N TYR A 136 -7.89 -17.72 -0.53
CA TYR A 136 -7.62 -17.64 0.89
C TYR A 136 -8.92 -17.87 1.67
N GLY A 137 -9.19 -19.13 2.05
CA GLY A 137 -10.51 -19.52 2.55
C GLY A 137 -11.59 -19.26 1.49
N ASP A 138 -12.62 -18.51 1.86
CA ASP A 138 -13.71 -18.06 0.98
C ASP A 138 -13.40 -16.71 0.28
N LYS A 139 -12.16 -16.21 0.40
CA LYS A 139 -11.71 -14.93 -0.15
C LYS A 139 -10.76 -15.12 -1.33
N MET A 140 -10.58 -14.07 -2.13
CA MET A 140 -9.68 -14.07 -3.29
C MET A 140 -8.62 -12.98 -3.17
N ILE A 141 -7.38 -13.31 -3.55
CA ILE A 141 -6.31 -12.34 -3.76
C ILE A 141 -5.95 -12.34 -5.24
N HIS A 142 -6.07 -11.17 -5.87
CA HIS A 142 -5.69 -10.96 -7.27
C HIS A 142 -4.30 -10.36 -7.34
N VAL A 143 -3.35 -11.11 -7.90
CA VAL A 143 -2.01 -10.61 -8.23
C VAL A 143 -2.08 -10.04 -9.64
N LEU A 144 -1.87 -8.73 -9.77
CA LEU A 144 -1.97 -7.99 -11.02
C LEU A 144 -0.64 -7.33 -11.39
N LEU A 145 -0.38 -7.28 -12.70
CA LEU A 145 0.72 -6.51 -13.24
C LEU A 145 0.46 -5.01 -13.06
N ALA A 146 1.47 -4.27 -12.60
CA ALA A 146 1.33 -2.85 -12.27
C ALA A 146 0.84 -2.00 -13.45
N TRP A 147 1.40 -2.22 -14.65
CA TRP A 147 0.98 -1.49 -15.85
C TRP A 147 -0.48 -1.76 -16.23
N LYS A 148 -0.99 -2.97 -15.96
CA LYS A 148 -2.38 -3.33 -16.24
C LYS A 148 -3.31 -2.68 -15.23
N TRP A 149 -2.96 -2.73 -13.94
CA TRP A 149 -3.71 -2.09 -12.88
C TRP A 149 -3.84 -0.57 -13.07
N LEU A 150 -2.78 0.10 -13.56
CA LEU A 150 -2.81 1.52 -13.92
C LEU A 150 -3.81 1.88 -15.04
N HIS A 151 -4.33 0.90 -15.77
CA HIS A 151 -5.29 1.09 -16.86
C HIS A 151 -6.71 0.59 -16.52
N LEU A 152 -6.91 0.06 -15.31
CA LEU A 152 -8.22 -0.27 -14.74
C LEU A 152 -8.84 0.95 -14.05
#